data_AF-A0A8B3LAI5-F1
#
_entry.id   AF-A0A8B3LAI5-F1
#
_cell.length_a   1.000
_cell.length_b   1.000
_cell.length_c   1.000
_cell.angle_alpha   90.00
_cell.angle_beta   90.00
_cell.angle_gamma   90.00
#
_symmetry.space_group_name_H-M   'P 1'
#
loop_
_entity.id
_entity.type
_entity.pdbx_description
1 polymer ?
#
loop_
_entity_poly.entity_id
_entity_poly.type
_entity_poly.pdbx_seq_one_letter_code
_entity_poly.pdbx_strand_id
1 'polypeptide(L)' 'MTIQFKALPTEGVRTLQRGGIDAYGQMPERKISDGDGMPCRHCLKNIAAGDAYLVLAYRPFPQLQPYAETGPIFLH' A
#
# COMPACT_ATOMS: atom_id res chain seq x y z
N MET A 1 17.23 13.09 -18.71
CA MET A 1 17.14 12.00 -17.72
C MET A 1 15.68 11.87 -17.32
N THR A 2 15.06 10.70 -17.52
CA THR A 2 13.62 10.51 -17.29
C THR A 2 13.41 9.78 -15.97
N ILE A 3 12.63 10.37 -15.06
CA ILE A 3 12.26 9.74 -13.80
C ILE A 3 11.09 8.79 -14.06
N GLN A 4 11.14 7.59 -13.47
CA GLN A 4 10.07 6.60 -13.56
C GLN A 4 9.53 6.25 -12.18
N PHE A 5 8.20 6.29 -12.05
CA PHE A 5 7.50 5.83 -10.85
C PHE A 5 6.97 4.42 -11.12
N LYS A 6 7.34 3.46 -10.27
CA LYS A 6 6.88 2.06 -10.38
C LYS A 6 5.83 1.77 -9.32
N ALA A 7 4.67 1.31 -9.78
CA ALA A 7 3.61 0.77 -8.93
C ALA A 7 4.08 -0.49 -8.20
N LEU A 8 3.42 -0.82 -7.10
CA LEU A 8 3.59 -2.14 -6.47
C LEU A 8 3.15 -3.26 -7.43
N PRO A 9 3.76 -4.45 -7.38
CA PRO A 9 3.31 -5.59 -8.16
C PRO A 9 1.85 -5.93 -7.86
N THR A 10 1.03 -6.06 -8.91
CA THR A 10 -0.42 -6.31 -8.79
C THR A 10 -0.73 -7.57 -7.99
N GLU A 11 0.06 -8.64 -8.15
CA GLU A 11 -0.18 -9.90 -7.45
C GLU A 11 -0.12 -9.73 -5.92
N GLY A 12 0.92 -9.06 -5.41
CA GLY A 12 1.07 -8.79 -3.98
C GLY A 12 -0.07 -7.92 -3.44
N VAL A 13 -0.47 -6.90 -4.20
CA VAL A 13 -1.60 -6.02 -3.87
C VAL A 13 -2.91 -6.81 -3.80
N ARG A 14 -3.17 -7.70 -4.76
CA ARG A 14 -4.39 -8.53 -4.80
C ARG A 14 -4.42 -9.56 -3.67
N THR A 15 -3.28 -10.03 -3.19
CA THR A 15 -3.23 -10.89 -2.00
C THR A 15 -3.65 -10.11 -0.76
N LEU A 16 -3.14 -8.90 -0.55
CA LEU A 16 -3.55 -8.03 0.56
C LEU A 16 -5.05 -7.67 0.49
N GLN A 17 -5.54 -7.30 -0.70
CA GLN A 17 -6.96 -6.98 -0.91
C GLN A 17 -7.92 -8.15 -0.67
N ARG A 18 -7.43 -9.40 -0.79
CA ARG A 18 -8.20 -10.61 -0.51
C ARG A 18 -8.10 -11.06 0.96
N GLY A 19 -7.57 -10.22 1.85
CA GLY A 19 -7.43 -10.53 3.27
C GLY A 19 -6.07 -11.15 3.65
N GLY A 20 -5.04 -10.96 2.83
CA GLY A 20 -3.67 -11.30 3.19
C GLY A 20 -3.14 -10.41 4.32
N ILE A 21 -2.16 -10.93 5.08
CA ILE A 21 -1.52 -10.22 6.19
C ILE A 21 -0.41 -9.29 5.70
N ASP A 22 -0.14 -8.25 6.49
CA ASP A 22 0.89 -7.26 6.22
C ASP A 22 2.30 -7.71 6.65
N ALA A 23 3.29 -6.82 6.55
CA ALA A 23 4.69 -7.14 6.87
C ALA A 23 4.93 -7.54 8.35
N TYR A 24 4.00 -7.22 9.26
CA TYR A 24 4.05 -7.61 10.67
C TYR A 24 3.08 -8.74 11.02
N GLY A 25 2.45 -9.35 10.01
CA GLY A 25 1.49 -10.43 10.20
C GLY A 25 0.12 -9.96 10.68
N GLN A 26 -0.20 -8.67 10.56
CA GLN A 26 -1.47 -8.09 10.94
C GLN A 26 -2.43 -8.02 9.75
N MET A 27 -3.73 -8.02 10.02
CA MET A 27 -4.74 -7.79 8.99
C MET A 27 -4.75 -6.31 8.57
N PRO A 28 -4.73 -6.00 7.26
CA PRO A 28 -4.90 -4.63 6.77
C PRO A 28 -6.18 -3.97 7.30
N GLU A 29 -6.08 -2.73 7.77
CA GLU A 29 -7.23 -1.95 8.20
C GLU A 29 -8.00 -1.45 6.98
N ARG A 30 -9.32 -1.59 6.98
CA ARG A 30 -10.18 -1.06 5.93
C ARG A 30 -10.80 0.27 6.36
N LYS A 31 -10.66 1.29 5.52
CA LYS A 31 -11.18 2.65 5.75
C LYS A 31 -11.90 3.18 4.51
N ILE A 32 -12.65 4.26 4.70
CA ILE A 32 -13.25 5.04 3.62
C ILE A 32 -12.48 6.35 3.52
N SER A 33 -12.08 6.74 2.32
CA SER A 33 -11.34 7.99 2.11
C SER A 33 -12.28 9.18 2.22
N ASP A 34 -11.82 10.25 2.85
CA ASP A 34 -12.43 11.58 2.83
C ASP A 34 -12.04 12.38 1.57
N GLY A 35 -11.16 11.83 0.73
CA GLY A 35 -10.66 12.42 -0.50
C GLY A 35 -9.42 13.30 -0.35
N ASP A 36 -8.91 13.47 0.87
CA ASP A 36 -7.73 14.31 1.12
C ASP A 36 -6.51 13.47 1.52
N GLY A 37 -5.40 13.64 0.80
CA GLY A 37 -4.10 13.10 1.24
C GLY A 37 -3.94 11.57 1.27
N MET A 38 -4.67 10.80 0.47
CA MET A 38 -4.57 9.32 0.43
C MET A 38 -3.90 8.80 -0.86
N PRO A 39 -2.55 8.83 -0.99
CA PRO A 39 -1.86 8.36 -2.19
C PRO A 39 -1.82 6.82 -2.27
N CYS A 40 -2.57 6.24 -3.21
CA CYS A 40 -2.55 4.81 -3.46
C CYS A 40 -1.20 4.37 -4.06
N ARG A 41 -0.45 3.53 -3.33
CA ARG A 41 0.90 3.11 -3.72
C ARG A 41 0.93 2.18 -4.94
N HIS A 42 -0.19 1.53 -5.27
CA HIS A 42 -0.36 0.74 -6.49
C HIS A 42 -0.88 1.56 -7.67
N CYS A 43 -1.88 2.39 -7.44
CA CYS A 43 -2.57 3.18 -8.45
C CYS A 43 -1.73 4.36 -8.96
N LEU A 44 -0.75 4.81 -8.17
CA LEU A 44 0.05 6.02 -8.39
C LEU A 44 -0.80 7.28 -8.56
N LYS A 45 -1.91 7.34 -7.83
CA LYS A 45 -2.86 8.45 -7.77
C LYS A 45 -3.50 8.51 -6.38
N ASN A 46 -4.11 9.64 -6.03
CA ASN A 46 -4.91 9.74 -4.82
C ASN A 46 -6.21 8.94 -4.93
N ILE A 47 -6.65 8.42 -3.80
CA ILE A 47 -7.92 7.71 -3.61
C ILE A 47 -9.04 8.76 -3.50
N ALA A 48 -10.17 8.54 -4.17
CA ALA A 48 -11.26 9.51 -4.17
C ALA A 48 -12.07 9.43 -2.87
N ALA A 49 -12.73 10.54 -2.52
CA ALA A 49 -13.67 10.57 -1.41
C ALA A 49 -14.77 9.51 -1.59
N GLY A 50 -15.08 8.77 -0.53
CA GLY A 50 -16.08 7.70 -0.55
C GLY A 50 -15.55 6.33 -1.00
N ASP A 51 -14.36 6.26 -1.60
CA ASP A 51 -13.76 4.98 -1.99
C ASP A 51 -13.20 4.25 -0.75
N ALA A 52 -13.37 2.93 -0.75
CA ALA A 52 -12.78 2.07 0.26
C ALA A 52 -11.31 1.81 -0.05
N TYR A 53 -10.48 1.78 0.99
CA TYR A 53 -9.06 1.48 0.86
C TYR A 53 -8.53 0.72 2.07
N LEU A 54 -7.33 0.17 1.92
CA LEU A 54 -6.58 -0.51 2.95
C LEU A 54 -5.42 0.34 3.44
N VAL A 55 -5.19 0.32 4.75
CA VAL A 55 -3.98 0.78 5.43
C VAL A 55 -3.25 -0.44 5.97
N LEU A 56 -1.96 -0.58 5.66
CA LEU A 56 -1.15 -1.71 6.13
C LEU A 56 0.33 -1.36 6.22
N ALA A 57 1.07 -2.10 7.06
CA ALA A 57 2.53 -1.99 7.11
C ALA A 57 3.17 -2.72 5.92
N TYR A 58 3.87 -1.98 5.06
CA TYR A 58 4.52 -2.54 3.88
C TYR A 58 6.03 -2.34 3.92
N ARG A 59 6.75 -3.39 3.54
CA ARG A 59 8.20 -3.41 3.38
C ARG A 59 8.53 -3.75 1.92
N PRO A 60 9.18 -2.85 1.16
CA PRO A 60 9.49 -3.09 -0.26
C PRO A 60 10.65 -4.06 -0.47
N PHE A 61 11.39 -4.42 0.59
CA PHE A 61 12.55 -5.29 0.53
C PHE A 61 12.21 -6.71 0.99
N PRO A 62 12.72 -7.75 0.31
CA PRO A 62 12.43 -9.15 0.66
C PRO A 62 13.14 -9.59 1.96
N GLN A 63 14.30 -9.01 2.26
CA GLN A 63 15.14 -9.37 3.41
C GLN A 63 15.19 -8.22 4.42
N LEU A 64 15.40 -8.55 5.69
CA LEU A 64 15.67 -7.56 6.74
C LEU A 64 17.09 -7.04 6.58
N GLN A 65 17.22 -5.72 6.52
CA GLN A 65 18.49 -5.00 6.48
C GLN A 65 18.29 -3.58 7.06
N PRO A 66 19.34 -2.85 7.45
CA PRO A 66 19.22 -1.58 8.18
C PRO A 66 18.36 -0.49 7.51
N TYR A 67 18.28 -0.47 6.19
CA TYR A 67 17.48 0.44 5.36
C TYR A 67 16.16 -0.19 4.88
N ALA A 68 15.77 -1.37 5.38
CA ALA A 68 14.53 -2.03 5.00
C ALA A 68 13.37 -1.45 5.79
N GLU A 69 13.10 -0.17 5.56
CA GLU A 69 12.03 0.55 6.24
C GLU A 69 10.69 -0.12 5.96
N THR A 70 9.87 -0.15 7.01
CA THR A 70 8.50 -0.65 6.96
C THR A 70 7.61 0.47 7.47
N GLY A 71 6.62 0.84 6.68
CA GLY A 71 5.73 1.96 6.99
C GLY A 71 4.33 1.77 6.43
N PRO A 72 3.39 2.63 6.85
CA PRO A 72 2.02 2.55 6.35
C PRO A 72 1.98 2.93 4.87
N ILE A 73 1.21 2.17 4.10
CA ILE A 73 0.84 2.51 2.73
C ILE A 73 -0.67 2.43 2.55
N PHE A 74 -1.17 3.05 1.49
CA PHE A 74 -2.59 3.02 1.11
C PHE A 74 -2.79 2.20 -0.18
N LEU A 75 -3.76 1.30 -0.18
CA LEU A 75 -4.16 0.50 -1.34
C LEU A 75 -5.66 0.64 -1.58
N HIS A 76 -6.05 1.07 -2.77
CA HIS A 76 -7.44 1.03 -3.25
C HIS A 76 -7.71 -0.31 -3.89
#